data_AF-A0A9Q9B6B9-F1
#
_entry.id   AF-A0A9Q9B6B9-F1
#
_cell.length_a   1.000
_cell.length_b   1.000
_cell.length_c   1.000
_cell.angle_alpha   90.00
_cell.angle_beta   90.00
_cell.angle_gamma   90.00
#
_symmetry.space_group_name_H-M   'P 1'
#
loop_
_entity.id
_entity.type
_entity.pdbx_description
1 polymer ?
#
loop_
_entity_poly.entity_id
_entity_poly.type
_entity_poly.pdbx_seq_one_letter_code
_entity_poly.pdbx_strand_id
1 'polypeptide(L)'
;MPYNNTPITPSTEVTGTVSLPLARVKKIINTDPDINQCSNNAAFVITVATEMFLQHLVEQAFKQVKSEHGPKPRRNIQYRDVANAVARVENLEFLSDVVPRTMTMKQFKQKAAKEAAPAAAGTENGEVLGKGQGTLDGHVEANGKPAGALADVIDQETEIPASEGAEDSGDEEMQDS
;
A
#
# COMPACT_ATOMS: atom_id res chain seq x y z
N MET A 1 -28.49 -2.83 19.87
CA MET A 1 -28.01 -1.59 20.52
C MET A 1 -27.42 -0.70 19.44
N PRO A 2 -27.74 0.60 19.34
CA PRO A 2 -27.08 1.49 18.39
C PRO A 2 -25.60 1.65 18.78
N TYR A 3 -24.70 1.60 17.79
CA TYR A 3 -23.27 1.81 18.03
C TYR A 3 -23.01 3.25 18.47
N ASN A 4 -22.27 3.40 19.57
CA ASN A 4 -21.86 4.70 20.07
C ASN A 4 -20.79 5.27 19.15
N ASN A 5 -21.16 6.28 18.34
CA ASN A 5 -20.26 6.94 17.38
C ASN A 5 -19.66 8.24 17.94
N THR A 6 -19.72 8.42 19.26
CA THR A 6 -19.12 9.58 19.94
C THR A 6 -17.60 9.47 19.85
N PRO A 7 -16.88 10.50 19.34
CA PRO A 7 -15.43 10.47 19.27
C PRO A 7 -14.84 10.24 20.67
N ILE A 8 -14.03 9.20 20.83
CA ILE A 8 -13.25 9.01 22.06
C ILE A 8 -12.19 10.11 22.05
N THR A 9 -12.34 11.10 22.94
CA THR A 9 -11.34 12.16 23.09
C THR A 9 -10.05 11.54 23.62
N PRO A 10 -8.88 11.87 23.05
CA PRO A 10 -7.61 11.38 23.57
C PRO A 10 -7.42 11.86 25.01
N SER A 11 -6.93 10.98 25.89
CA SER A 11 -6.61 11.36 27.27
C SER A 11 -5.44 12.34 27.28
N THR A 12 -5.65 13.55 27.77
CA THR A 12 -4.62 14.59 27.88
C THR A 12 -3.64 14.35 29.04
N GLU A 13 -3.93 13.38 29.91
CA GLU A 13 -3.14 13.09 31.10
C GLU A 13 -1.92 12.20 30.79
N VAL A 14 -0.79 12.52 31.43
CA VAL A 14 0.44 11.71 31.34
C VAL A 14 0.29 10.49 32.23
N THR A 15 -0.32 9.44 31.71
CA THR A 15 -0.62 8.20 32.46
C THR A 15 0.61 7.30 32.64
N GLY A 16 1.71 7.55 31.91
CA GLY A 16 2.87 6.66 31.89
C GLY A 16 2.61 5.31 31.22
N THR A 17 1.47 5.18 30.53
CA THR A 17 1.04 3.99 29.81
C THR A 17 0.83 4.30 28.33
N VAL A 18 0.91 3.28 27.48
CA VAL A 18 0.67 3.36 26.04
C VAL A 18 -0.55 2.53 25.67
N SER A 19 -1.28 2.97 24.64
CA SER A 19 -2.45 2.26 24.12
C SER A 19 -2.06 1.09 23.21
N LEU A 20 -0.96 1.23 22.49
CA LEU A 20 -0.45 0.17 21.62
C LEU A 20 0.28 -0.92 22.44
N PRO A 21 0.07 -2.22 22.14
CA PRO A 21 0.75 -3.30 22.86
C PRO A 21 2.27 -3.25 22.68
N LEU A 22 3.00 -2.99 23.76
CA LEU A 22 4.46 -2.85 23.72
C LEU A 22 5.18 -4.09 23.16
N ALA A 23 4.66 -5.29 23.44
CA ALA A 23 5.20 -6.53 22.88
C ALA A 23 5.13 -6.57 21.34
N ARG A 24 4.09 -5.99 20.74
CA ARG A 24 3.94 -5.96 19.29
C ARG A 24 4.87 -4.95 18.65
N VAL A 25 5.05 -3.79 19.29
CA VAL A 25 6.01 -2.76 18.84
C VAL A 25 7.43 -3.31 18.89
N LYS A 26 7.83 -3.95 19.99
CA LYS A 26 9.14 -4.62 20.11
C LYS A 26 9.37 -5.68 19.03
N LYS A 27 8.35 -6.47 18.71
CA LYS A 27 8.43 -7.47 17.64
C LYS A 27 8.73 -6.82 16.28
N ILE A 28 8.15 -5.66 15.99
CA ILE A 28 8.40 -4.90 14.76
C ILE A 28 9.82 -4.31 14.78
N ILE A 29 10.24 -3.70 15.89
CA ILE A 29 11.61 -3.16 16.04
C ILE A 29 12.66 -4.24 15.74
N ASN A 30 12.48 -5.45 16.27
CA ASN A 30 13.43 -6.55 16.09
C ASN A 30 13.40 -7.20 14.69
N THR A 31 12.56 -6.73 13.76
CA THR A 31 12.64 -7.17 12.35
C THR A 31 13.77 -6.49 11.60
N ASP A 32 14.28 -5.38 12.12
CA ASP A 32 15.44 -4.67 11.56
C ASP A 32 16.73 -5.43 11.93
N PRO A 33 17.49 -5.95 10.94
CA PRO A 33 18.71 -6.72 11.18
C PRO A 33 19.83 -5.89 11.81
N ASP A 34 19.78 -4.56 11.70
CA ASP A 34 20.82 -3.68 12.24
C ASP A 34 20.60 -3.35 13.73
N ILE A 35 19.46 -3.77 14.30
CA ILE A 35 19.11 -3.54 15.71
C ILE A 35 19.45 -4.78 16.55
N ASN A 36 20.57 -4.73 17.27
CA ASN A 36 20.97 -5.81 18.18
C ASN A 36 20.07 -5.96 19.42
N GLN A 37 19.87 -4.86 20.16
CA GLN A 37 19.02 -4.85 21.36
C GLN A 37 18.36 -3.48 21.52
N CYS A 38 17.05 -3.47 21.77
CA CYS A 38 16.28 -2.26 22.08
C CYS A 38 15.85 -2.27 23.56
N SER A 39 16.19 -1.22 24.30
CA SER A 39 15.82 -1.10 25.71
C SER A 39 14.31 -0.90 25.89
N ASN A 40 13.78 -1.24 27.08
CA ASN A 40 12.37 -1.03 27.39
C ASN A 40 11.95 0.44 27.27
N ASN A 41 12.81 1.37 27.70
CA ASN A 41 12.54 2.80 27.63
C ASN A 41 12.51 3.30 26.18
N ALA A 42 13.43 2.82 25.33
CA ALA A 42 13.42 3.15 23.90
C ALA A 42 12.16 2.62 23.22
N ALA A 43 11.78 1.36 23.47
CA ALA A 43 10.55 0.78 22.93
C ALA A 43 9.29 1.55 23.38
N PHE A 44 9.26 2.02 24.63
CA PHE A 44 8.17 2.85 25.14
C PHE A 44 8.06 4.18 24.39
N VAL A 45 9.16 4.90 24.23
CA VAL A 45 9.19 6.18 23.49
C VAL A 45 8.80 5.99 22.02
N ILE A 46 9.30 4.93 21.37
CA ILE A 46 8.90 4.58 20.00
C ILE A 46 7.39 4.31 19.92
N THR A 47 6.82 3.66 20.93
CA THR A 47 5.38 3.40 20.98
C THR A 47 4.58 4.70 21.08
N VAL A 48 4.97 5.61 21.97
CA VAL A 48 4.34 6.95 22.09
C VAL A 48 4.46 7.73 20.79
N ALA A 49 5.65 7.73 20.17
CA ALA A 49 5.87 8.39 18.89
C ALA A 49 5.00 7.79 17.78
N THR A 50 4.78 6.48 17.79
CA THR A 50 3.89 5.79 16.83
C THR A 50 2.44 6.22 17.00
N GLU A 51 1.96 6.39 18.24
CA GLU A 51 0.61 6.90 18.51
C GLU A 51 0.43 8.34 18.00
N MET A 52 1.41 9.21 18.26
CA MET A 52 1.41 10.58 17.75
C MET A 52 1.50 10.63 16.22
N PHE A 53 2.29 9.73 15.62
CA PHE A 53 2.42 9.62 14.17
C PHE A 53 1.08 9.23 13.51
N LEU A 54 0.34 8.27 14.09
CA LEU A 54 -0.98 7.89 13.57
C LEU A 54 -1.97 9.06 13.62
N GLN A 55 -2.00 9.81 14.71
CA GLN A 55 -2.83 11.02 14.83
C GLN A 55 -2.44 12.04 13.75
N HIS A 56 -1.14 12.30 13.59
CA HIS A 56 -0.62 13.22 12.58
C HIS A 56 -1.00 12.78 11.15
N LEU A 57 -0.80 11.51 10.80
CA LEU A 57 -1.12 10.98 9.47
C LEU A 57 -2.61 11.14 9.14
N VAL A 58 -3.48 10.80 10.09
CA VAL A 58 -4.94 10.92 9.93
C VAL A 58 -5.35 12.39 9.80
N GLU A 59 -4.78 13.29 10.59
CA GLU A 59 -5.02 14.73 10.47
C GLU A 59 -4.61 15.28 9.09
N GLN A 60 -3.43 14.90 8.59
CA GLN A 60 -2.97 15.35 7.27
C GLN A 60 -3.86 14.80 6.14
N ALA A 61 -4.26 13.53 6.23
CA ALA A 61 -5.22 12.95 5.28
C ALA A 61 -6.58 13.65 5.35
N PHE A 62 -7.08 13.96 6.54
CA PHE A 62 -8.36 14.65 6.72
C PHE A 62 -8.34 16.09 6.22
N LYS A 63 -7.19 16.79 6.28
CA LYS A 63 -7.01 18.09 5.62
C LYS A 63 -7.21 17.99 4.10
N GLN A 64 -6.79 16.88 3.46
CA GLN A 64 -7.05 16.67 2.03
C GLN A 64 -8.55 16.53 1.75
N VAL A 65 -9.28 15.79 2.59
CA VAL A 65 -10.76 15.68 2.50
C VAL A 65 -11.42 17.05 2.57
N LYS A 66 -10.99 17.90 3.49
CA LYS A 66 -11.51 19.27 3.66
C LYS A 66 -11.11 20.23 2.53
N SER A 67 -9.97 19.99 1.88
CA SER A 67 -9.48 20.83 0.78
C SER A 67 -10.24 20.61 -0.53
N GLU A 68 -10.99 19.52 -0.65
CA GLU A 68 -11.81 19.27 -1.84
C GLU A 68 -13.02 20.21 -1.83
N HIS A 69 -13.02 21.16 -2.76
CA HIS A 69 -14.11 22.12 -2.94
C HIS A 69 -15.22 21.46 -3.78
N GLY A 70 -16.07 20.69 -3.13
CA GLY A 70 -17.24 20.05 -3.74
C GLY A 70 -18.56 20.64 -3.25
N PRO A 71 -19.68 20.42 -3.97
CA PRO A 71 -21.01 20.87 -3.54
C PRO A 71 -21.47 20.22 -2.23
N LYS A 72 -20.86 19.09 -1.83
CA LYS A 72 -21.07 18.43 -0.55
C LYS A 72 -19.72 18.08 0.09
N PRO A 73 -19.39 18.63 1.28
CA PRO A 73 -18.15 18.31 1.96
C PRO A 73 -18.16 16.84 2.40
N ARG A 74 -17.11 16.11 2.03
CA ARG A 74 -16.91 14.73 2.48
C ARG A 74 -16.47 14.70 3.94
N ARG A 75 -16.85 13.63 4.64
CA ARG A 75 -16.47 13.37 6.04
C ARG A 75 -15.70 12.06 6.23
N ASN A 76 -15.56 11.28 5.17
CA ASN A 76 -14.82 10.02 5.15
C ASN A 76 -13.44 10.22 4.52
N ILE A 77 -12.43 9.60 5.12
CA ILE A 77 -11.09 9.53 4.55
C ILE A 77 -11.07 8.37 3.55
N GLN A 78 -10.60 8.64 2.33
CA GLN A 78 -10.39 7.64 1.29
C GLN A 78 -8.89 7.47 1.02
N TYR A 79 -8.50 6.37 0.38
CA TYR A 79 -7.10 6.10 0.04
C TYR A 79 -6.43 7.27 -0.70
N ARG A 80 -7.16 7.90 -1.65
CA ARG A 80 -6.67 9.06 -2.40
C ARG A 80 -6.25 10.23 -1.49
N ASP A 81 -6.92 10.40 -0.37
CA ASP A 81 -6.64 11.48 0.59
C ASP A 81 -5.33 11.20 1.34
N VAL A 82 -5.08 9.94 1.69
CA VAL A 82 -3.81 9.49 2.29
C VAL A 82 -2.66 9.63 1.30
N ALA A 83 -2.82 9.14 0.07
CA ALA A 83 -1.79 9.24 -0.97
C ALA A 83 -1.45 10.70 -1.31
N ASN A 84 -2.45 11.59 -1.32
CA ASN A 84 -2.24 13.02 -1.52
C ASN A 84 -1.56 13.71 -0.32
N ALA A 85 -1.83 13.26 0.90
CA ALA A 85 -1.15 13.76 2.09
C ALA A 85 0.34 13.36 2.07
N VAL A 86 0.65 12.08 1.83
CA VAL A 86 2.02 11.58 1.68
C VAL A 86 2.79 12.34 0.60
N ALA A 87 2.14 12.62 -0.53
CA ALA A 87 2.71 13.38 -1.63
C ALA A 87 3.01 14.86 -1.34
N ARG A 88 2.35 15.46 -0.34
CA ARG A 88 2.42 16.91 -0.06
C ARG A 88 3.26 17.25 1.17
N VAL A 89 3.34 16.34 2.14
CA VAL A 89 4.01 16.60 3.42
C VAL A 89 5.37 15.92 3.42
N GLU A 90 6.44 16.72 3.52
CA GLU A 90 7.83 16.26 3.41
C GLU A 90 8.20 15.18 4.44
N ASN A 91 7.79 15.34 5.70
CA ASN A 91 8.06 14.34 6.75
C ASN A 91 7.28 13.01 6.58
N LEU A 92 6.37 12.92 5.59
CA LEU A 92 5.68 11.68 5.22
C LEU A 92 6.31 11.00 3.99
N GLU A 93 7.38 11.55 3.41
CA GLU A 93 8.03 11.03 2.21
C GLU A 93 8.48 9.56 2.35
N PHE A 94 8.87 9.15 3.56
CA PHE A 94 9.26 7.76 3.86
C PHE A 94 8.15 6.72 3.57
N LEU A 95 6.90 7.17 3.39
CA LEU A 95 5.76 6.31 3.04
C LEU A 95 5.55 6.19 1.52
N SER A 96 6.31 6.89 0.69
CA SER A 96 6.07 6.97 -0.76
C SER A 96 6.10 5.62 -1.47
N ASP A 97 6.97 4.71 -1.03
CA ASP A 97 7.09 3.35 -1.56
C ASP A 97 5.94 2.43 -1.10
N VAL A 98 5.35 2.72 0.06
CA VAL A 98 4.27 1.91 0.66
C VAL A 98 2.88 2.42 0.24
N VAL A 99 2.74 3.73 0.03
CA VAL A 99 1.49 4.41 -0.30
C VAL A 99 1.63 5.09 -1.66
N PRO A 100 1.59 4.33 -2.77
CA PRO A 100 1.74 4.88 -4.10
C PRO A 100 0.56 5.80 -4.46
N ARG A 101 0.86 6.85 -5.22
CA ARG A 101 -0.16 7.70 -5.86
C ARG A 101 -0.92 6.91 -6.91
N THR A 102 -2.23 6.85 -6.77
CA THR A 102 -3.09 6.25 -7.79
C THR A 102 -3.15 7.14 -9.02
N MET A 103 -3.06 6.54 -10.20
CA MET A 103 -3.25 7.21 -11.48
C MET A 103 -4.08 6.32 -12.39
N THR A 104 -4.89 6.91 -13.26
CA THR A 104 -5.65 6.13 -14.24
C THR A 104 -4.69 5.45 -15.22
N MET A 105 -4.99 4.24 -15.69
CA MET A 105 -4.16 3.52 -16.67
C MET A 105 -3.84 4.37 -17.93
N LYS A 106 -4.78 5.22 -18.36
CA LYS A 106 -4.56 6.20 -19.44
C LYS A 106 -3.44 7.19 -19.08
N GLN A 107 -3.43 7.71 -17.86
CA GLN A 107 -2.41 8.63 -17.37
C GLN A 107 -1.07 7.93 -17.15
N PHE A 108 -1.07 6.68 -16.67
CA PHE A 108 0.14 5.87 -16.54
C PHE A 108 0.81 5.64 -17.90
N LYS A 109 0.04 5.18 -18.91
CA LYS A 109 0.53 4.97 -20.27
C LYS A 109 1.04 6.27 -20.91
N GLN A 110 0.38 7.40 -20.66
CA GLN A 110 0.84 8.71 -21.14
C GLN A 110 2.12 9.17 -20.43
N LYS A 111 2.24 8.95 -19.12
CA LYS A 111 3.44 9.31 -18.36
C LYS A 111 4.63 8.42 -18.76
N ALA A 112 4.42 7.11 -18.91
CA ALA A 112 5.41 6.18 -19.42
C ALA A 112 5.84 6.51 -20.86
N ALA A 113 4.90 6.86 -21.75
CA ALA A 113 5.23 7.31 -23.11
C ALA A 113 5.99 8.64 -23.13
N LYS A 114 5.73 9.53 -22.17
CA LYS A 114 6.43 10.81 -22.02
C LYS A 114 7.82 10.65 -21.39
N GLU A 115 8.00 9.70 -20.48
CA GLU A 115 9.30 9.35 -19.88
C GLU A 115 10.15 8.45 -20.80
N ALA A 116 9.53 7.69 -21.72
CA ALA A 116 10.21 6.88 -22.73
C ALA A 116 10.55 7.62 -24.04
N ALA A 117 10.12 8.88 -24.20
CA ALA A 117 10.56 9.74 -25.30
C ALA A 117 11.79 10.55 -24.85
N PRO A 118 13.01 10.17 -25.28
CA PRO A 118 14.24 10.73 -24.74
C PRO A 118 14.52 12.13 -25.29
N ALA A 119 14.98 13.02 -24.42
CA ALA A 119 16.21 13.82 -24.56
C ALA A 119 16.65 14.29 -25.98
N ALA A 120 15.74 14.78 -26.82
CA ALA A 120 16.07 15.44 -28.09
C ALA A 120 15.50 16.86 -28.13
N ALA A 121 16.07 17.75 -27.33
CA ALA A 121 15.89 19.20 -27.49
C ALA A 121 17.19 19.91 -27.09
N GLY A 122 18.24 19.61 -27.86
CA GLY A 122 19.46 20.40 -27.96
C GLY A 122 19.90 20.36 -29.42
N THR A 123 20.31 21.52 -29.93
CA THR A 123 20.86 21.81 -31.26
C THR A 123 19.88 22.37 -32.30
N GLU A 124 19.97 23.69 -32.38
CA GLU A 124 19.61 24.61 -33.45
C GLU A 124 20.20 24.31 -34.86
N ASN A 125 19.44 24.74 -35.87
CA ASN A 125 19.80 25.06 -37.27
C ASN A 125 20.16 23.92 -38.25
N GLY A 126 19.40 23.80 -39.35
CA GLY A 126 19.76 23.00 -40.52
C GLY A 126 18.59 22.70 -41.47
N GLU A 127 18.24 23.67 -42.30
CA GLU A 127 17.36 23.60 -43.47
C GLU A 127 17.87 22.61 -44.54
N VAL A 128 17.13 21.56 -44.94
CA VAL A 128 17.14 21.02 -46.32
C VAL A 128 15.83 20.28 -46.67
N LEU A 129 15.30 20.66 -47.83
CA LEU A 129 14.13 20.17 -48.57
C LEU A 129 14.33 18.76 -49.15
N GLY A 130 13.30 17.91 -49.20
CA GLY A 130 13.34 16.66 -49.98
C GLY A 130 12.05 15.84 -49.98
N LYS A 131 11.24 15.99 -51.04
CA LYS A 131 10.16 15.05 -51.41
C LYS A 131 10.76 13.71 -51.84
N GLY A 132 10.19 12.59 -51.41
CA GLY A 132 10.52 11.25 -51.91
C GLY A 132 9.41 10.26 -51.62
N GLN A 133 8.91 9.62 -52.68
CA GLN A 133 7.72 8.81 -52.79
C GLN A 133 8.09 7.32 -52.85
N GLY A 134 7.29 6.46 -52.20
CA GLY A 134 6.91 5.13 -52.70
C GLY A 134 7.89 3.93 -52.64
N THR A 135 7.39 2.87 -52.00
CA THR A 135 7.15 1.53 -52.59
C THR A 135 8.26 0.43 -52.55
N LEU A 136 7.78 -0.76 -52.09
CA LEU A 136 8.11 -2.16 -52.44
C LEU A 136 9.33 -2.89 -51.84
N ASP A 137 8.98 -3.87 -50.99
CA ASP A 137 9.34 -5.30 -50.98
C ASP A 137 10.76 -5.80 -51.29
N GLY A 138 11.24 -6.74 -50.44
CA GLY A 138 12.50 -7.45 -50.66
C GLY A 138 12.87 -8.53 -49.63
N HIS A 139 11.99 -9.52 -49.48
CA HIS A 139 12.22 -10.93 -49.11
C HIS A 139 13.67 -11.43 -48.81
N VAL A 140 13.90 -12.02 -47.62
CA VAL A 140 14.83 -13.15 -47.42
C VAL A 140 14.16 -14.18 -46.50
N GLU A 141 13.76 -15.30 -47.10
CA GLU A 141 13.49 -16.58 -46.45
C GLU A 141 14.81 -17.27 -46.05
N ALA A 142 14.85 -17.89 -44.87
CA ALA A 142 15.53 -19.16 -44.67
C ALA A 142 14.83 -19.96 -43.57
N ASN A 143 14.49 -21.19 -43.95
CA ASN A 143 13.53 -22.12 -43.36
C ASN A 143 14.23 -23.07 -42.36
N GLY A 144 13.49 -23.58 -41.36
CA GLY A 144 13.97 -24.58 -40.40
C GLY A 144 12.94 -24.94 -39.32
N LYS A 145 12.05 -25.89 -39.65
CA LYS A 145 10.82 -26.35 -38.96
C LYS A 145 11.06 -27.16 -37.65
N PRO A 146 10.01 -27.64 -36.92
CA PRO A 146 9.85 -27.48 -35.47
C PRO A 146 9.80 -28.82 -34.70
N ALA A 147 9.86 -28.76 -33.37
CA ALA A 147 9.47 -29.86 -32.47
C ALA A 147 8.82 -29.21 -31.23
N GLY A 148 7.52 -29.35 -31.02
CA GLY A 148 6.91 -30.43 -30.23
C GLY A 148 6.43 -29.82 -28.90
N ALA A 149 5.21 -29.29 -28.83
CA ALA A 149 4.02 -30.01 -28.36
C ALA A 149 4.18 -30.64 -26.97
N LEU A 150 3.67 -29.96 -25.93
CA LEU A 150 3.01 -30.60 -24.79
C LEU A 150 1.92 -29.63 -24.29
N ALA A 151 0.68 -30.04 -24.53
CA ALA A 151 -0.55 -29.45 -24.02
C ALA A 151 -0.94 -30.12 -22.69
N ASP A 152 -1.80 -29.42 -21.95
CA ASP A 152 -2.85 -29.91 -21.04
C ASP A 152 -2.56 -31.07 -20.08
N VAL A 153 -2.52 -30.75 -18.78
CA VAL A 153 -3.07 -31.56 -17.67
C VAL A 153 -3.59 -30.55 -16.63
N ILE A 154 -4.88 -30.20 -16.69
CA ILE A 154 -6.03 -30.79 -15.96
C ILE A 154 -6.11 -30.35 -14.49
N ASP A 155 -7.26 -29.73 -14.21
CA ASP A 155 -7.87 -29.46 -12.90
C ASP A 155 -7.56 -30.48 -11.81
N GLN A 156 -7.25 -29.98 -10.63
CA GLN A 156 -7.67 -30.66 -9.41
C GLN A 156 -8.06 -29.63 -8.35
N GLU A 157 -9.36 -29.37 -8.30
CA GLU A 157 -10.06 -28.91 -7.11
C GLU A 157 -9.83 -29.94 -5.99
N THR A 158 -9.33 -29.50 -4.85
CA THR A 158 -9.47 -30.25 -3.60
C THR A 158 -10.21 -29.37 -2.62
N GLU A 159 -11.50 -29.65 -2.51
CA GLU A 159 -12.41 -29.20 -1.47
C GLU A 159 -11.86 -29.58 -0.08
N ILE A 160 -11.92 -28.63 0.86
CA ILE A 160 -11.68 -28.87 2.27
C ILE A 160 -13.07 -29.11 2.90
N PRO A 161 -13.38 -30.32 3.40
CA PRO A 161 -14.66 -30.56 4.04
C PRO A 161 -14.70 -29.91 5.43
N ALA A 162 -15.77 -29.17 5.68
CA ALA A 162 -16.20 -28.76 7.01
C ALA A 162 -16.60 -30.00 7.84
N SER A 163 -16.13 -30.06 9.08
CA SER A 163 -16.69 -30.95 10.10
C SER A 163 -17.11 -30.12 11.32
N GLU A 164 -18.41 -29.93 11.46
CA GLU A 164 -19.09 -29.55 12.70
C GLU A 164 -19.16 -30.75 13.67
N GLY A 165 -19.11 -30.47 14.98
CA GLY A 165 -19.98 -31.12 15.98
C GLY A 165 -19.44 -32.31 16.78
N ALA A 166 -19.12 -32.05 18.06
CA ALA A 166 -19.39 -32.88 19.25
C ALA A 166 -18.82 -32.11 20.46
N GLU A 167 -19.61 -31.38 21.26
CA GLU A 167 -20.39 -31.89 22.40
C GLU A 167 -19.64 -32.96 23.20
N ASP A 168 -18.99 -32.54 24.28
CA ASP A 168 -18.71 -33.39 25.43
C ASP A 168 -19.06 -32.64 26.71
N SER A 169 -20.22 -33.01 27.25
CA SER A 169 -20.71 -32.68 28.59
C SER A 169 -20.28 -33.81 29.53
N GLY A 170 -19.52 -33.46 30.57
CA GLY A 170 -19.15 -34.40 31.63
C GLY A 170 -19.00 -33.68 32.96
N ASP A 171 -20.07 -33.75 33.76
CA ASP A 171 -20.11 -33.50 35.19
C ASP A 171 -18.98 -34.24 35.93
N GLU A 172 -18.38 -33.60 36.95
CA GLU A 172 -17.99 -34.32 38.16
C GLU A 172 -18.16 -33.40 39.39
N GLU A 173 -19.18 -33.77 40.16
CA GLU A 173 -19.54 -33.27 41.48
C GLU A 173 -18.58 -33.77 42.58
N MET A 174 -18.47 -32.95 43.63
CA MET A 174 -18.22 -33.28 45.04
C MET A 174 -16.86 -33.90 45.46
N GLN A 175 -16.17 -33.18 46.36
CA GLN A 175 -15.91 -33.72 47.71
C GLN A 175 -15.54 -32.66 48.75
N ASP A 176 -16.08 -32.89 49.95
CA ASP A 176 -15.89 -32.24 51.25
C ASP A 176 -14.43 -31.98 51.64
N SER A 177 -14.20 -30.87 52.36
CA SER A 177 -13.67 -30.83 53.75
C SER A 177 -13.64 -29.41 54.30
#